data_AF-A0A7W3MVZ8-F1
#
_entry.id   AF-A0A7W3MVZ8-F1
#
_cell.length_a   1.000
_cell.length_b   1.000
_cell.length_c   1.000
_cell.angle_alpha   90.00
_cell.angle_beta   90.00
_cell.angle_gamma   90.00
#
_symmetry.space_group_name_H-M   'P 1'
#
loop_
_entity.id
_entity.type
_entity.pdbx_description
1 polymer ?
#
loop_
_entity_poly.entity_id
_entity_poly.type
_entity_poly.pdbx_seq_one_letter_code
_entity_poly.pdbx_strand_id
1 'polypeptide(L)' 'MTAESIDDGLHTAFRRIDVDGDGKLDLVGFTVILEELGLSWSRHETQDRFEVADSDRDGLISMPELQALLAGYDLG' A
#
# COMPACT_ATOMS: atom_id res chain seq x y z
N MET A 1 -22.12 10.25 -6.56
CA MET A 1 -21.19 9.12 -6.75
C MET A 1 -20.19 9.25 -5.63
N THR A 2 -20.26 8.36 -4.65
CA THR A 2 -19.66 8.50 -3.32
C THR A 2 -18.15 8.56 -3.45
N ALA A 3 -17.57 9.69 -3.07
CA ALA A 3 -16.14 9.77 -2.78
C ALA A 3 -15.92 8.95 -1.50
N GLU A 4 -15.79 7.63 -1.65
CA GLU A 4 -14.97 6.88 -0.71
C GLU A 4 -13.59 7.52 -0.82
N SER A 5 -13.22 8.32 0.20
CA SER A 5 -11.88 8.84 0.33
C SER A 5 -10.94 7.65 0.18
N ILE A 6 -9.92 7.73 -0.68
CA ILE A 6 -8.96 6.64 -0.91
C ILE A 6 -8.42 6.07 0.42
N ASP A 7 -8.36 6.91 1.44
CA ASP A 7 -8.09 6.57 2.84
C ASP A 7 -8.97 5.46 3.43
N ASP A 8 -10.29 5.50 3.24
CA ASP A 8 -11.25 4.54 3.80
C ASP A 8 -11.15 3.16 3.11
N GLY A 9 -11.00 3.18 1.78
CA GLY A 9 -10.76 1.98 0.98
C GLY A 9 -9.41 1.34 1.29
N LEU A 10 -8.37 2.16 1.43
CA LEU A 10 -7.03 1.74 1.82
C LEU A 10 -7.02 1.08 3.19
N HIS A 11 -7.62 1.73 4.19
CA HIS A 11 -7.65 1.22 5.55
C HIS A 11 -8.44 -0.10 5.67
N THR A 12 -9.50 -0.25 4.86
CA THR A 12 -10.28 -1.49 4.81
C THR A 12 -9.50 -2.62 4.13
N ALA A 13 -8.83 -2.35 3.01
CA ALA A 13 -7.95 -3.30 2.35
C ALA A 13 -6.78 -3.71 3.27
N PHE A 14 -6.15 -2.74 3.93
CA PHE A 14 -5.05 -2.96 4.87
C PHE A 14 -5.43 -3.93 5.99
N ARG A 15 -6.54 -3.67 6.70
CA ARG A 15 -7.03 -4.55 7.77
C ARG A 15 -7.41 -5.95 7.30
N ARG A 16 -7.74 -6.15 6.03
CA ARG A 16 -8.04 -7.48 5.49
C ARG A 16 -6.77 -8.30 5.25
N ILE A 17 -5.65 -7.63 5.01
CA ILE A 17 -4.37 -8.28 4.68
C ILE A 17 -3.45 -8.38 5.89
N ASP A 18 -3.50 -7.41 6.80
CA ASP A 18 -2.81 -7.43 8.09
C ASP A 18 -3.43 -8.48 9.02
N VAL A 19 -3.17 -9.75 8.73
CA VAL A 19 -3.74 -10.91 9.46
C VAL A 19 -3.13 -11.04 10.86
N ASP A 20 -1.85 -10.69 11.01
CA ASP A 20 -1.15 -10.77 12.29
C ASP A 20 -1.45 -9.57 13.21
N GLY A 21 -1.95 -8.47 12.64
CA GLY A 21 -2.34 -7.28 13.39
C GLY A 21 -1.15 -6.42 13.85
N ASP A 22 0.02 -6.59 13.23
CA ASP A 22 1.21 -5.79 13.50
C ASP A 22 1.12 -4.39 12.86
N GLY A 23 0.13 -4.17 11.99
CA GLY A 23 -0.07 -2.89 11.31
C GLY A 23 0.90 -2.66 10.16
N LYS A 24 1.44 -3.75 9.59
CA LYS A 24 2.47 -3.74 8.55
C LYS A 24 2.21 -4.77 7.46
N LEU A 25 2.71 -4.53 6.26
CA LEU A 25 2.54 -5.41 5.09
C LEU A 25 3.87 -5.81 4.50
N ASP A 26 4.02 -7.08 4.17
CA ASP A 26 5.11 -7.53 3.32
C ASP A 26 4.84 -7.20 1.84
N LEU A 27 5.82 -7.43 0.97
CA LEU A 27 5.73 -7.17 -0.46
C LEU A 27 4.49 -7.83 -1.12
N VAL A 28 4.08 -9.01 -0.67
CA VAL A 28 2.88 -9.69 -1.15
C VAL A 28 1.64 -8.91 -0.73
N GLY A 29 1.53 -8.55 0.54
CA GLY A 29 0.40 -7.77 1.05
C GLY A 29 0.29 -6.41 0.37
N PHE A 30 1.41 -5.72 0.17
CA PHE A 30 1.48 -4.48 -0.59
C PHE A 30 0.96 -4.65 -2.03
N THR A 31 1.37 -5.72 -2.73
CA THR A 31 0.91 -6.01 -4.10
C THR A 31 -0.60 -6.18 -4.16
N VAL A 32 -1.18 -6.91 -3.22
CA VAL A 32 -2.62 -7.17 -3.19
C VAL A 32 -3.42 -5.88 -2.90
N ILE A 33 -2.91 -4.98 -2.04
CA ILE A 33 -3.56 -3.67 -1.86
C ILE A 33 -3.55 -2.87 -3.15
N LEU A 34 -2.43 -2.85 -3.87
CA LEU A 34 -2.35 -2.14 -5.15
C LEU A 34 -3.42 -2.68 -6.12
N GLU A 35 -3.57 -4.01 -6.21
CA GLU A 35 -4.61 -4.63 -7.04
C GLU A 35 -6.04 -4.24 -6.60
N GLU A 36 -6.33 -4.19 -5.30
CA GLU A 36 -7.63 -3.74 -4.77
C GLU A 36 -7.90 -2.25 -5.06
N LEU A 37 -6.86 -1.43 -5.17
CA LEU A 37 -6.93 -0.02 -5.60
C LEU A 37 -7.01 0.13 -7.14
N GLY A 38 -6.97 -0.98 -7.89
CA GLY A 38 -6.94 -0.97 -9.35
C GLY A 38 -5.58 -0.56 -9.94
N LEU A 39 -4.53 -0.53 -9.12
CA LEU A 39 -3.15 -0.29 -9.53
C LEU A 39 -2.47 -1.63 -9.83
N SER A 40 -1.94 -1.78 -11.03
CA SER A 40 -1.22 -2.99 -11.44
C SER A 40 0.17 -2.61 -11.90
N TRP A 41 1.16 -2.92 -11.08
CA TRP A 41 2.58 -2.70 -11.40
C TRP A 41 3.26 -4.02 -11.76
N SER A 42 4.33 -3.92 -12.54
CA SER A 42 5.18 -5.08 -12.80
C SER A 42 5.96 -5.44 -11.54
N ARG A 43 6.35 -6.72 -11.36
CA ARG A 43 7.16 -7.16 -10.20
C ARG A 43 8.34 -6.24 -9.87
N HIS A 44 9.08 -5.80 -10.89
CA HIS A 44 10.21 -4.89 -10.69
C HIS A 44 9.75 -3.53 -10.15
N GLU A 45 8.68 -2.98 -10.72
CA GLU A 45 8.14 -1.68 -10.34
C GLU A 45 7.51 -1.74 -8.94
N THR A 46 6.80 -2.82 -8.60
CA THR A 46 6.34 -3.07 -7.23
C THR A 46 7.50 -3.13 -6.24
N GLN A 47 8.59 -3.83 -6.58
CA GLN A 47 9.77 -3.92 -5.71
C GLN A 47 10.42 -2.55 -5.51
N ASP A 48 10.64 -1.79 -6.58
CA ASP A 48 11.27 -0.46 -6.52
C ASP A 48 10.40 0.52 -5.69
N ARG A 49 9.09 0.48 -5.89
CA ARG A 49 8.12 1.30 -5.13
C ARG A 49 8.03 0.88 -3.67
N PHE A 50 8.11 -0.42 -3.40
CA PHE A 50 8.17 -0.96 -2.05
C PHE A 50 9.41 -0.44 -1.33
N GLU A 51 10.59 -0.53 -1.95
CA GLU A 51 11.85 -0.03 -1.39
C GLU A 51 11.85 1.50 -1.19
N VAL A 52 11.12 2.25 -2.03
CA VAL A 52 10.95 3.70 -1.86
C VAL A 52 9.98 4.04 -0.73
N ALA A 53 8.93 3.22 -0.54
CA ALA A 53 7.95 3.44 0.52
C ALA A 53 8.45 3.02 1.89
N ASP A 54 9.21 1.90 1.96
CA ASP A 54 9.86 1.37 3.16
C ASP A 54 10.99 2.30 3.61
N SER A 55 10.60 3.34 4.36
CA SER A 55 11.50 4.42 4.75
C SER A 55 12.38 4.00 5.92
N ASP A 56 11.88 3.11 6.78
CA ASP A 56 12.60 2.60 7.92
C ASP A 56 13.47 1.37 7.60
N ARG A 57 13.23 0.74 6.45
CA ARG A 57 13.96 -0.42 5.91
C ARG A 57 13.84 -1.66 6.78
N ASP A 58 12.68 -1.88 7.38
CA ASP A 58 12.38 -3.13 8.08
C ASP A 58 11.92 -4.25 7.14
N GLY A 59 11.75 -3.94 5.85
CA GLY A 59 11.28 -4.89 4.85
C GLY A 59 9.76 -5.08 4.89
N LEU A 60 9.03 -4.17 5.55
CA LEU A 60 7.58 -4.12 5.61
C LEU A 60 7.11 -2.69 5.30
N ILE A 61 5.81 -2.55 4.99
CA ILE A 61 5.17 -1.27 4.75
C ILE A 61 4.12 -1.04 5.81
N SER A 62 4.33 -0.01 6.61
CA SER A 62 3.37 0.46 7.58
C SER A 62 2.25 1.25 6.89
N MET A 63 1.06 1.28 7.50
CA MET A 63 -0.05 2.12 7.02
C MET A 63 0.34 3.58 6.67
N PRO A 64 1.11 4.32 7.51
CA PRO A 64 1.54 5.68 7.17
C PRO A 64 2.50 5.75 5.97
N GLU A 65 3.36 4.76 5.78
CA GLU A 65 4.28 4.69 4.63
C GLU A 65 3.52 4.45 3.32
N LEU A 66 2.52 3.57 3.38
CA LEU A 66 1.62 3.32 2.27
C LEU A 66 0.80 4.56 1.89
N GLN A 67 0.23 5.26 2.88
CA GLN A 67 -0.48 6.53 2.66
C GLN A 67 0.45 7.58 2.04
N ALA A 68 1.69 7.69 2.51
CA ALA A 68 2.66 8.63 1.97
C ALA A 68 3.01 8.31 0.51
N LEU A 69 3.21 7.03 0.18
CA LEU A 69 3.44 6.59 -1.19
C LEU A 69 2.25 6.93 -2.11
N LEU A 70 1.02 6.60 -1.69
CA LEU A 70 -0.19 6.82 -2.48
C LEU A 70 -0.56 8.31 -2.58
N ALA A 71 -0.29 9.11 -1.56
CA ALA A 71 -0.46 10.55 -1.59
C ALA A 71 0.60 11.26 -2.45
N GLY A 72 1.81 10.69 -2.54
CA GLY A 72 2.86 11.15 -3.44
C GLY A 72 2.68 10.70 -4.89
N TYR A 73 1.86 9.67 -5.13
CA TYR A 73 1.34 9.33 -6.44
C TYR A 73 0.27 10.35 -6.80
N ASP A 74 0.69 11.52 -7.30
CA ASP A 74 -0.21 12.40 -8.03
C ASP A 74 -0.79 11.58 -9.18
N LEU A 75 -2.06 11.18 -9.03
CA LEU A 75 -2.85 10.49 -10.05
C LEU A 75 -3.18 11.49 -11.17
N GLY A 76 -2.12 12.03 -11.80
CA GLY A 76 -2.18 12.95 -12.93
C GLY A 76 -2.53 12.24 -14.22
#